data_AF-A0A7Y8FLC8-F1
#
_entry.id   AF-A0A7Y8FLC8-F1
#
_cell.length_a   1.000
_cell.length_b   1.000
_cell.length_c   1.000
_cell.angle_alpha   90.00
_cell.angle_beta   90.00
_cell.angle_gamma   90.00
#
_symmetry.space_group_name_H-M   'P 1'
#
loop_
_entity.id
_entity.type
_entity.pdbx_description
1 polymer ?
#
loop_
_entity_poly.entity_id
_entity_poly.type
_entity_poly.pdbx_seq_one_letter_code
_entity_poly.pdbx_strand_id
1 'polypeptide(L)'
;MSNDVSFKRAEYTAVLDRWATVRDVCAGQHRVVDRLPYINAHDKSPENEDRNRAYRERAVFKNATGHTRNGLLGLAFHKDPTLTVPKKLEYLQDNANGSGVSIYQHSQGTLEKVLEAGRHGLYVDYHQDDGIGGHSVILSYCAEDIINWRTGMVNGHSVLTLVVLRESPEIPDGFGYKTAEQYRELALEDDGFVCRVWRRSGPKGGGPLTVIEEFKPEGVTGRLKDIPFTFVGAQNNDPSIDESPLYDIAMINLGHYRNSADYEDSVFWCGQAQPWISGLDESWRDWMEKNGIYVGSRAPMMLPVGGAFGYAQPAPNTLVKEAMADKNQMMIELGARMVVASLATKTATESRGDQSASTSVLAGCVANVSEAYTRAIMWCCMYMGIADKKVAYQVNQEFVELTADPQMITALVGLWQQGGFAKADLRAYLRKLGLIAPERTDLQIDGELEEQGDGLDLDDEDKPNGGKPSNP
;
A
#
# COMPACT_ATOMS: atom_id res chain seq x y z
N MET A 1 34.40 9.63 2.30
CA MET A 1 33.09 9.60 1.60
C MET A 1 33.38 9.53 0.11
N SER A 2 32.62 8.75 -0.65
CA SER A 2 32.82 8.67 -2.10
C SER A 2 32.40 9.99 -2.75
N ASN A 3 33.22 10.58 -3.61
CA ASN A 3 32.86 11.79 -4.38
C ASN A 3 32.47 11.45 -5.83
N ASP A 4 32.08 10.19 -6.08
CA ASP A 4 31.64 9.70 -7.38
C ASP A 4 30.11 9.50 -7.40
N VAL A 5 29.59 8.96 -8.52
CA VAL A 5 28.17 8.70 -8.73
C VAL A 5 27.55 7.76 -7.68
N SER A 6 28.35 6.98 -6.93
CA SER A 6 27.85 6.12 -5.84
C SER A 6 27.62 6.87 -4.52
N PHE A 7 27.85 8.19 -4.48
CA PHE A 7 27.56 9.01 -3.30
C PHE A 7 26.10 8.86 -2.87
N LYS A 8 25.90 8.62 -1.58
CA LYS A 8 24.59 8.49 -0.93
C LYS A 8 24.34 9.70 -0.05
N ARG A 9 23.16 10.32 -0.17
CA ARG A 9 22.77 11.42 0.73
C ARG A 9 22.69 10.95 2.19
N ALA A 10 22.97 11.85 3.11
CA ALA A 10 22.84 11.57 4.54
C ALA A 10 21.40 11.26 4.93
N GLU A 11 20.44 12.03 4.40
CA GLU A 11 18.99 11.81 4.55
C GLU A 11 18.57 10.41 4.12
N TYR A 12 19.03 9.97 2.93
CA TYR A 12 18.80 8.61 2.41
C TYR A 12 19.37 7.55 3.37
N THR A 13 20.59 7.74 3.86
CA THR A 13 21.23 6.75 4.75
C THR A 13 20.50 6.62 6.08
N ALA A 14 19.92 7.71 6.60
CA ALA A 14 19.23 7.75 7.88
C ALA A 14 17.87 7.02 7.88
N VAL A 15 17.28 6.78 6.71
CA VAL A 15 15.93 6.17 6.57
C VAL A 15 15.96 4.71 6.12
N LEU A 16 17.09 4.21 5.62
CA LEU A 16 17.21 2.86 5.06
C LEU A 16 16.70 1.75 5.98
N ASP A 17 17.08 1.79 7.26
CA ASP A 17 16.65 0.78 8.23
C ASP A 17 15.15 0.85 8.51
N ARG A 18 14.56 2.06 8.47
CA ARG A 18 13.12 2.26 8.64
C ARG A 18 12.34 1.67 7.46
N TRP A 19 12.78 1.93 6.23
CA TRP A 19 12.17 1.33 5.03
C TRP A 19 12.27 -0.20 5.04
N ALA A 20 13.45 -0.74 5.32
CA ALA A 20 13.65 -2.19 5.42
C ALA A 20 12.74 -2.80 6.48
N THR A 21 12.62 -2.16 7.65
CA THR A 21 11.75 -2.61 8.73
C THR A 21 10.28 -2.64 8.34
N VAL A 22 9.75 -1.58 7.73
CA VAL A 22 8.34 -1.56 7.31
C VAL A 22 8.07 -2.64 6.25
N ARG A 23 8.94 -2.79 5.25
CA ARG A 23 8.80 -3.81 4.21
C ARG A 23 8.86 -5.23 4.77
N ASP A 24 9.80 -5.51 5.68
CA ASP A 24 9.89 -6.82 6.35
C ASP A 24 8.60 -7.14 7.11
N VAL A 25 8.05 -6.17 7.84
CA VAL A 25 6.81 -6.34 8.62
C VAL A 25 5.61 -6.54 7.70
N CYS A 26 5.51 -5.81 6.59
CA CYS A 26 4.45 -5.99 5.58
C CYS A 26 4.53 -7.37 4.89
N ALA A 27 5.73 -7.85 4.59
CA ALA A 27 5.95 -9.14 3.93
C ALA A 27 5.51 -10.34 4.81
N GLY A 28 5.62 -10.21 6.13
CA GLY A 28 5.07 -11.18 7.09
C GLY A 28 6.13 -11.97 7.85
N GLN A 29 5.70 -13.05 8.51
CA GLN A 29 6.49 -13.77 9.53
C GLN A 29 7.90 -14.15 9.05
N HIS A 30 8.01 -14.68 7.84
CA HIS A 30 9.26 -15.17 7.26
C HIS A 30 10.37 -14.11 7.15
N ARG A 31 10.04 -12.81 7.20
CA ARG A 31 11.00 -11.70 7.17
C ARG A 31 11.30 -11.10 8.54
N VAL A 32 10.50 -11.41 9.56
CA VAL A 32 10.61 -10.80 10.89
C VAL A 32 11.08 -11.77 11.98
N VAL A 33 11.31 -13.05 11.66
CA VAL A 33 11.77 -14.07 12.63
C VAL A 33 13.00 -13.61 13.42
N ASP A 34 13.96 -12.97 12.74
CA ASP A 34 15.20 -12.48 13.34
C ASP A 34 15.03 -11.19 14.17
N ARG A 35 13.82 -10.61 14.18
CA ARG A 35 13.48 -9.41 14.98
C ARG A 35 13.06 -9.76 16.42
N LEU A 36 12.98 -11.04 16.77
CA LEU A 36 12.75 -11.52 18.13
C LEU A 36 14.05 -11.48 18.96
N PRO A 37 13.95 -11.11 20.25
CA PRO A 37 15.11 -11.08 21.13
C PRO A 37 15.70 -12.49 21.30
N TYR A 38 17.01 -12.55 21.51
CA TYR A 38 17.69 -13.78 21.91
C TYR A 38 17.75 -13.83 23.44
N ILE A 39 17.05 -14.78 24.03
CA ILE A 39 16.96 -14.98 25.48
C ILE A 39 18.32 -15.48 25.99
N ASN A 40 18.79 -14.91 27.11
CA ASN A 40 20.05 -15.26 27.75
C ASN A 40 21.24 -15.27 26.78
N ALA A 41 21.44 -14.19 26.04
CA ALA A 41 22.47 -14.11 24.99
C ALA A 41 23.91 -14.41 25.43
N HIS A 42 24.21 -14.35 26.74
CA HIS A 42 25.51 -14.69 27.31
C HIS A 42 25.74 -16.21 27.43
N ASP A 43 24.68 -17.02 27.48
CA ASP A 43 24.75 -18.48 27.54
C ASP A 43 24.83 -19.05 26.12
N LYS A 44 25.89 -19.81 25.84
CA LYS A 44 26.18 -20.44 24.54
C LYS A 44 26.07 -21.97 24.59
N SER A 45 25.41 -22.50 25.62
CA SER A 45 25.12 -23.93 25.69
C SER A 45 24.18 -24.37 24.55
N PRO A 46 24.29 -25.63 24.07
CA PRO A 46 23.34 -26.19 23.11
C PRO A 46 21.89 -26.10 23.60
N GLU A 47 21.67 -26.23 24.90
CA GLU A 47 20.36 -26.11 25.54
C GLU A 47 19.75 -24.71 25.37
N ASN A 48 20.55 -23.65 25.53
CA ASN A 48 20.07 -22.28 25.33
C ASN A 48 19.82 -21.97 23.84
N GLU A 49 20.62 -22.55 22.94
CA GLU A 49 20.39 -22.45 21.49
C GLU A 49 19.06 -23.10 21.09
N ASP A 50 18.80 -24.31 21.57
CA ASP A 50 17.55 -25.04 21.31
C ASP A 50 16.34 -24.35 21.95
N ARG A 51 16.50 -23.80 23.15
CA ARG A 51 15.46 -22.96 23.77
C ARG A 51 15.10 -21.76 22.89
N ASN A 52 16.10 -21.03 22.39
CA ASN A 52 15.86 -19.86 21.54
C ASN A 52 15.27 -20.24 20.18
N ARG A 53 15.64 -21.40 19.64
CA ARG A 53 15.03 -21.97 18.44
C ARG A 53 13.54 -22.23 18.67
N ALA A 54 13.19 -22.97 19.72
CA ALA A 54 11.81 -23.29 20.08
C ALA A 54 10.99 -22.03 20.40
N TYR A 55 11.58 -21.04 21.08
CA TYR A 55 10.97 -19.74 21.36
C TYR A 55 10.52 -19.02 20.08
N ARG A 56 11.39 -19.01 19.05
CA ARG A 56 11.10 -18.38 17.75
C ARG A 56 10.10 -19.19 16.93
N GLU A 57 10.21 -20.52 16.94
CA GLU A 57 9.33 -21.42 16.19
C GLU A 57 7.88 -21.37 16.69
N ARG A 58 7.67 -21.21 18.00
CA ARG A 58 6.33 -21.10 18.60
C ARG A 58 5.69 -19.73 18.39
N ALA A 59 6.49 -18.67 18.25
CA ALA A 59 5.98 -17.31 18.13
C ALA A 59 5.09 -17.13 16.90
N VAL A 60 3.96 -16.45 17.07
CA VAL A 60 2.98 -16.22 16.00
C VAL A 60 2.97 -14.75 15.58
N PHE A 61 3.25 -14.49 14.31
CA PHE A 61 3.18 -13.13 13.76
C PHE A 61 1.82 -12.87 13.12
N LYS A 62 1.04 -11.96 13.71
CA LYS A 62 -0.17 -11.42 13.08
C LYS A 62 0.24 -10.35 12.07
N ASN A 63 0.07 -10.59 10.77
CA ASN A 63 0.45 -9.60 9.74
C ASN A 63 -0.54 -8.42 9.61
N ALA A 64 -0.79 -7.70 10.71
CA ALA A 64 -1.71 -6.57 10.73
C ALA A 64 -1.29 -5.48 9.74
N THR A 65 -0.01 -5.09 9.73
CA THR A 65 0.53 -4.05 8.84
C THR A 65 0.35 -4.37 7.36
N GLY A 66 0.71 -5.60 6.94
CA GLY A 66 0.54 -6.03 5.55
C GLY A 66 -0.94 -6.13 5.14
N HIS A 67 -1.82 -6.59 6.04
CA HIS A 67 -3.26 -6.58 5.80
C HIS A 67 -3.81 -5.16 5.68
N THR A 68 -3.38 -4.21 6.53
CA THR A 68 -3.76 -2.79 6.42
C THR A 68 -3.32 -2.22 5.07
N ARG A 69 -2.07 -2.44 4.66
CA ARG A 69 -1.57 -2.01 3.33
C ARG A 69 -2.45 -2.52 2.19
N ASN A 70 -2.75 -3.81 2.17
CA ASN A 70 -3.59 -4.42 1.14
C ASN A 70 -5.03 -3.90 1.19
N GLY A 71 -5.58 -3.67 2.38
CA GLY A 71 -6.89 -3.06 2.56
C GLY A 71 -6.96 -1.63 2.02
N LEU A 72 -5.92 -0.81 2.26
CA LEU A 72 -5.83 0.55 1.73
C LEU A 72 -5.71 0.58 0.20
N LEU A 73 -4.95 -0.36 -0.40
CA LEU A 73 -4.89 -0.52 -1.85
C LEU A 73 -6.26 -0.90 -2.42
N GLY A 74 -6.95 -1.86 -1.78
CA GLY A 74 -8.31 -2.25 -2.17
C GLY A 74 -9.29 -1.08 -2.08
N LEU A 75 -9.19 -0.24 -1.05
CA LEU A 75 -10.01 0.97 -0.90
C LEU A 75 -9.68 2.02 -1.97
N ALA A 76 -8.41 2.25 -2.30
CA ALA A 76 -8.02 3.24 -3.29
C ALA A 76 -8.44 2.86 -4.73
N PHE A 77 -8.36 1.57 -5.05
CA PHE A 77 -8.61 1.05 -6.39
C PHE A 77 -9.92 0.24 -6.50
N HIS A 78 -10.87 0.44 -5.57
CA HIS A 78 -12.19 -0.20 -5.67
C HIS A 78 -12.99 0.28 -6.89
N LYS A 79 -12.71 1.50 -7.34
CA LYS A 79 -13.15 2.05 -8.63
C LYS A 79 -11.95 2.17 -9.55
N ASP A 80 -12.15 1.85 -10.81
CA ASP A 80 -11.09 1.98 -11.81
C ASP A 80 -10.66 3.44 -11.98
N PRO A 81 -9.34 3.72 -11.98
CA PRO A 81 -8.80 5.04 -12.27
C PRO A 81 -9.21 5.55 -13.65
N THR A 82 -9.46 6.85 -13.74
CA THR A 82 -9.74 7.50 -15.02
C THR A 82 -8.44 7.89 -15.71
N LEU A 83 -8.23 7.42 -16.94
CA LEU A 83 -7.13 7.81 -17.81
C LEU A 83 -7.67 8.66 -18.97
N THR A 84 -7.25 9.92 -19.04
CA THR A 84 -7.49 10.80 -20.18
C THR A 84 -6.18 11.01 -20.92
N VAL A 85 -6.04 10.42 -22.11
CA VAL A 85 -4.85 10.54 -22.96
C VAL A 85 -5.21 10.62 -24.45
N PRO A 86 -4.38 11.29 -25.27
CA PRO A 86 -4.49 11.26 -26.72
C PRO A 86 -4.31 9.84 -27.29
N LYS A 87 -4.89 9.56 -28.46
CA LYS A 87 -4.84 8.24 -29.13
C LYS A 87 -3.44 7.64 -29.26
N LYS A 88 -2.42 8.49 -29.46
CA LYS A 88 -1.02 8.05 -29.56
C LYS A 88 -0.46 7.46 -28.25
N LEU A 89 -1.07 7.74 -27.11
CA LEU A 89 -0.66 7.27 -25.77
C LEU A 89 -1.63 6.23 -25.19
N GLU A 90 -2.62 5.76 -25.95
CA GLU A 90 -3.55 4.71 -25.50
C GLU A 90 -2.80 3.42 -25.10
N TYR A 91 -1.64 3.15 -25.70
CA TYR A 91 -0.81 2.00 -25.34
C TYR A 91 -0.42 1.96 -23.85
N LEU A 92 -0.40 3.10 -23.15
CA LEU A 92 -0.11 3.14 -21.71
C LEU A 92 -1.17 2.39 -20.88
N GLN A 93 -2.38 2.20 -21.43
CA GLN A 93 -3.41 1.39 -20.78
C GLN A 93 -2.97 -0.06 -20.61
N ASP A 94 -2.24 -0.62 -21.59
CA ASP A 94 -1.84 -2.02 -21.59
C ASP A 94 -0.35 -2.21 -21.28
N ASN A 95 0.48 -1.22 -21.62
CA ASN A 95 1.93 -1.31 -21.52
C ASN A 95 2.57 0.05 -21.16
N ALA A 96 2.42 0.45 -19.90
CA ALA A 96 3.02 1.67 -19.38
C ALA A 96 4.54 1.58 -19.17
N ASN A 97 5.06 0.40 -18.82
CA ASN A 97 6.48 0.21 -18.44
C ASN A 97 7.35 -0.45 -19.53
N GLY A 98 6.81 -0.70 -20.71
CA GLY A 98 7.50 -1.41 -21.81
C GLY A 98 7.46 -2.94 -21.71
N SER A 99 7.02 -3.52 -20.59
CA SER A 99 7.00 -4.98 -20.34
C SER A 99 5.58 -5.59 -20.31
N GLY A 100 4.55 -4.83 -20.70
CA GLY A 100 3.15 -5.26 -20.71
C GLY A 100 2.41 -5.04 -19.38
N VAL A 101 2.90 -4.15 -18.53
CA VAL A 101 2.19 -3.76 -17.30
C VAL A 101 1.34 -2.51 -17.57
N SER A 102 0.04 -2.60 -17.31
CA SER A 102 -0.88 -1.47 -17.47
C SER A 102 -0.55 -0.31 -16.55
N ILE A 103 -0.92 0.92 -16.92
CA ILE A 103 -0.79 2.07 -16.03
C ILE A 103 -1.57 1.89 -14.71
N TYR A 104 -2.65 1.12 -14.73
CA TYR A 104 -3.40 0.70 -13.54
C TYR A 104 -2.56 -0.14 -12.59
N GLN A 105 -2.00 -1.25 -13.08
CA GLN A 105 -1.16 -2.13 -12.24
C GLN A 105 0.11 -1.41 -11.79
N HIS A 106 0.67 -0.57 -12.66
CA HIS A 106 1.85 0.23 -12.34
C HIS A 106 1.56 1.22 -11.20
N SER A 107 0.41 1.91 -11.23
CA SER A 107 0.04 2.88 -10.20
C SER A 107 -0.35 2.23 -8.88
N GLN A 108 -0.95 1.04 -8.90
CA GLN A 108 -1.16 0.21 -7.71
C GLN A 108 0.17 -0.12 -7.02
N GLY A 109 1.15 -0.58 -7.80
CA GLY A 109 2.50 -0.85 -7.30
C GLY A 109 3.14 0.41 -6.71
N THR A 110 3.02 1.56 -7.38
CA THR A 110 3.54 2.83 -6.86
C THR A 110 2.90 3.21 -5.53
N LEU A 111 1.57 3.13 -5.40
CA LEU A 111 0.88 3.44 -4.14
C LEU A 111 1.32 2.49 -3.01
N GLU A 112 1.47 1.20 -3.30
CA GLU A 112 1.99 0.22 -2.33
C GLU A 112 3.35 0.66 -1.77
N LYS A 113 4.28 1.06 -2.64
CA LYS A 113 5.62 1.49 -2.24
C LYS A 113 5.62 2.83 -1.49
N VAL A 114 4.73 3.75 -1.85
CA VAL A 114 4.53 5.01 -1.11
C VAL A 114 4.00 4.74 0.29
N LEU A 115 3.05 3.81 0.47
CA LEU A 115 2.56 3.43 1.81
C LEU A 115 3.65 2.78 2.67
N GLU A 116 4.58 2.04 2.08
CA GLU A 116 5.67 1.36 2.79
C GLU A 116 6.86 2.25 3.13
N ALA A 117 7.27 3.11 2.20
CA ALA A 117 8.51 3.88 2.32
C ALA A 117 8.30 5.39 2.46
N GLY A 118 7.07 5.88 2.26
CA GLY A 118 6.78 7.32 2.16
C GLY A 118 7.32 7.95 0.87
N ARG A 119 7.97 7.18 -0.01
CA ARG A 119 8.68 7.68 -1.17
C ARG A 119 8.75 6.64 -2.29
N HIS A 120 8.62 7.11 -3.52
CA HIS A 120 8.86 6.36 -4.75
C HIS A 120 9.35 7.30 -5.85
N GLY A 121 9.80 6.78 -6.99
CA GLY A 121 10.21 7.58 -8.14
C GLY A 121 9.62 7.05 -9.44
N LEU A 122 9.23 7.96 -10.32
CA LEU A 122 8.84 7.65 -11.69
C LEU A 122 9.78 8.35 -12.65
N TYR A 123 10.35 7.62 -13.59
CA TYR A 123 11.22 8.11 -14.67
C TYR A 123 10.56 7.80 -16.00
N VAL A 124 10.48 8.79 -16.90
CA VAL A 124 10.00 8.57 -18.27
C VAL A 124 11.19 8.43 -19.19
N ASP A 125 11.40 7.22 -19.68
CA ASP A 125 12.41 6.92 -20.67
C ASP A 125 11.82 7.00 -22.08
N TYR A 126 12.61 7.44 -23.05
CA TYR A 126 12.19 7.57 -24.44
C TYR A 126 13.10 6.76 -25.35
N HIS A 127 12.51 5.94 -26.20
CA HIS A 127 13.22 5.14 -27.19
C HIS A 127 12.76 5.55 -28.57
N GLN A 128 13.72 5.90 -29.42
CA GLN A 128 13.46 6.24 -30.80
C GLN A 128 13.43 4.96 -31.63
N ASP A 129 12.23 4.55 -32.04
CA ASP A 129 12.06 3.43 -32.97
C ASP A 129 12.18 3.92 -34.41
N ASP A 130 12.95 3.19 -35.20
CA ASP A 130 13.04 3.38 -36.65
C ASP A 130 11.66 3.11 -37.30
N GLY A 131 10.90 4.18 -37.56
CA GLY A 131 9.71 4.16 -38.43
C GLY A 131 8.36 4.46 -37.77
N ILE A 132 8.21 4.39 -36.43
CA ILE A 132 6.91 4.59 -35.74
C ILE A 132 6.87 5.90 -34.92
N GLY A 133 7.99 6.65 -34.85
CA GLY A 133 8.04 7.95 -34.17
C GLY A 133 8.40 7.88 -32.68
N GLY A 134 9.07 6.81 -32.27
CA GLY A 134 9.51 6.54 -30.90
C GLY A 134 8.37 6.31 -29.91
N HIS A 135 8.67 5.60 -28.83
CA HIS A 135 7.76 5.35 -27.73
C HIS A 135 8.41 5.73 -26.40
N SER A 136 7.57 6.08 -25.43
CA SER A 136 8.01 6.42 -24.08
C SER A 136 7.49 5.40 -23.09
N VAL A 137 8.30 5.04 -22.12
CA VAL A 137 7.93 4.12 -21.04
C VAL A 137 8.09 4.80 -19.69
N ILE A 138 7.21 4.48 -18.75
CA ILE A 138 7.25 4.96 -17.37
C ILE A 138 7.89 3.87 -16.52
N LEU A 139 9.12 4.12 -16.08
CA LEU A 139 9.88 3.25 -15.18
C LEU A 139 9.65 3.66 -13.73
N SER A 140 9.52 2.68 -12.84
CA SER A 140 9.39 2.87 -11.40
C SER A 140 10.69 2.58 -10.67
N TYR A 141 11.03 3.40 -9.67
CA TYR A 141 12.21 3.24 -8.84
C TYR A 141 11.81 3.22 -7.37
N CYS A 142 12.20 2.16 -6.67
CA CYS A 142 12.03 2.07 -5.22
C CYS A 142 12.84 3.15 -4.50
N ALA A 143 12.39 3.56 -3.31
CA ALA A 143 13.06 4.60 -2.52
C ALA A 143 14.54 4.29 -2.27
N GLU A 144 14.87 3.01 -2.04
CA GLU A 144 16.21 2.49 -1.82
C GLU A 144 17.14 2.66 -3.01
N ASP A 145 16.59 2.79 -4.22
CA ASP A 145 17.35 2.93 -5.45
C ASP A 145 17.55 4.39 -5.85
N ILE A 146 16.88 5.34 -5.17
CA ILE A 146 17.07 6.77 -5.42
C ILE A 146 18.08 7.32 -4.41
N ILE A 147 19.37 7.18 -4.74
CA ILE A 147 20.46 7.35 -3.76
C ILE A 147 20.95 8.79 -3.59
N ASN A 148 20.77 9.62 -4.62
CA ASN A 148 21.27 11.00 -4.64
C ASN A 148 20.40 11.89 -5.54
N TRP A 149 20.26 13.15 -5.17
CA TRP A 149 19.55 14.16 -5.96
C TRP A 149 20.04 15.56 -5.61
N ARG A 150 19.93 16.48 -6.58
CA ARG A 150 20.28 17.89 -6.43
C ARG A 150 19.20 18.74 -7.05
N THR A 151 18.79 19.79 -6.35
CA THR A 151 17.98 20.86 -6.88
C THR A 151 18.82 22.11 -7.13
N GLY A 152 18.44 22.90 -8.12
CA GLY A 152 19.08 24.17 -8.46
C GLY A 152 18.04 25.19 -8.90
N MET A 153 18.39 26.47 -8.83
CA MET A 153 17.52 27.55 -9.28
C MET A 153 17.74 27.79 -10.79
N VAL A 154 16.72 27.58 -11.59
CA VAL A 154 16.71 27.88 -13.03
C VAL A 154 15.53 28.81 -13.30
N ASN A 155 15.79 30.00 -13.85
CA ASN A 155 14.79 31.03 -14.12
C ASN A 155 13.89 31.39 -12.91
N GLY A 156 14.46 31.38 -11.70
CA GLY A 156 13.73 31.70 -10.46
C GLY A 156 12.90 30.55 -9.88
N HIS A 157 12.92 29.36 -10.50
CA HIS A 157 12.24 28.17 -10.00
C HIS A 157 13.26 27.13 -9.52
N SER A 158 12.99 26.48 -8.38
CA SER A 158 13.77 25.34 -7.92
C SER A 158 13.42 24.11 -8.76
N VAL A 159 14.37 23.62 -9.55
CA VAL A 159 14.21 22.46 -10.43
C VAL A 159 15.20 21.37 -10.07
N LEU A 160 14.87 20.12 -10.40
CA LEU A 160 15.77 18.98 -10.26
C LEU A 160 16.88 19.09 -11.31
N THR A 161 18.13 19.15 -10.88
CA THR A 161 19.32 19.25 -11.77
C THR A 161 20.10 17.95 -11.84
N LEU A 162 19.92 17.07 -10.86
CA LEU A 162 20.56 15.76 -10.80
C LEU A 162 19.66 14.78 -10.03
N VAL A 163 19.54 13.54 -10.50
CA VAL A 163 19.15 12.40 -9.69
C VAL A 163 19.98 11.18 -10.11
N VAL A 164 20.40 10.38 -9.13
CA VAL A 164 21.14 9.14 -9.36
C VAL A 164 20.30 7.97 -8.88
N LEU A 165 20.08 7.04 -9.80
CA LEU A 165 19.28 5.84 -9.62
C LEU A 165 20.21 4.63 -9.63
N ARG A 166 20.10 3.75 -8.64
CA ARG A 166 20.83 2.50 -8.57
C ARG A 166 20.04 1.43 -9.33
N GLU A 167 20.73 0.69 -10.17
CA GLU A 167 20.17 -0.40 -10.96
C GLU A 167 21.01 -1.66 -10.75
N SER A 168 20.40 -2.82 -10.99
CA SER A 168 21.06 -4.12 -10.85
C SER A 168 20.67 -5.05 -12.00
N PRO A 169 21.01 -4.69 -13.25
CA PRO A 169 20.66 -5.50 -14.42
C PRO A 169 21.30 -6.89 -14.37
N GLU A 170 20.57 -7.87 -14.89
CA GLU A 170 21.07 -9.21 -15.16
C GLU A 170 21.88 -9.20 -16.45
N ILE A 171 23.17 -9.54 -16.36
CA ILE A 171 24.05 -9.68 -17.51
C ILE A 171 24.20 -11.17 -17.83
N PRO A 172 23.91 -11.62 -19.07
CA PRO A 172 24.07 -13.01 -19.46
C PRO A 172 25.48 -13.54 -19.18
N ASP A 173 25.56 -14.71 -18.55
CA ASP A 173 26.81 -15.42 -18.21
C ASP A 173 26.65 -16.90 -18.55
N GLY A 174 26.89 -17.24 -19.81
CA GLY A 174 26.58 -18.57 -20.34
C GLY A 174 25.08 -18.85 -20.34
N PHE A 175 24.66 -19.94 -19.67
CA PHE A 175 23.24 -20.27 -19.46
C PHE A 175 22.64 -19.59 -18.22
N GLY A 176 23.45 -18.93 -17.40
CA GLY A 176 23.00 -18.17 -16.24
C GLY A 176 23.11 -16.66 -16.48
N TYR A 177 23.06 -15.91 -15.39
CA TYR A 177 23.30 -14.46 -15.40
C TYR A 177 24.14 -14.06 -14.19
N LYS A 178 24.77 -12.89 -14.30
CA LYS A 178 25.39 -12.17 -13.19
C LYS A 178 24.68 -10.85 -13.00
N THR A 179 24.29 -10.54 -11.77
CA THR A 179 23.80 -9.21 -11.42
C THR A 179 24.96 -8.24 -11.36
N ALA A 180 24.90 -7.15 -12.12
CA ALA A 180 25.90 -6.09 -12.09
C ALA A 180 25.35 -4.84 -11.43
N GLU A 181 26.10 -4.24 -10.52
CA GLU A 181 25.75 -2.93 -9.97
C GLU A 181 25.98 -1.84 -11.03
N GLN A 182 24.96 -1.04 -11.27
CA GLN A 182 24.94 0.05 -12.23
C GLN A 182 24.31 1.29 -11.59
N TYR A 183 24.73 2.47 -12.04
CA TYR A 183 24.11 3.73 -11.64
C TYR A 183 23.66 4.50 -12.87
N ARG A 184 22.40 4.88 -12.91
CA ARG A 184 21.84 5.79 -13.90
C ARG A 184 21.84 7.21 -13.33
N GLU A 185 22.63 8.07 -13.93
CA GLU A 185 22.67 9.49 -13.64
C GLU A 185 21.74 10.22 -14.62
N LEU A 186 20.73 10.90 -14.08
CA LEU A 186 19.88 11.81 -14.81
C LEU A 186 20.33 13.23 -14.46
N ALA A 187 20.84 13.97 -15.44
CA ALA A 187 21.41 15.29 -15.24
C ALA A 187 20.78 16.31 -16.20
N LEU A 188 20.67 17.55 -15.73
CA LEU A 188 20.28 18.69 -16.55
C LEU A 188 21.52 19.53 -16.88
N GLU A 189 21.90 19.57 -18.15
CA GLU A 189 23.00 20.40 -18.66
C GLU A 189 22.45 21.62 -19.41
N ASP A 190 23.32 22.57 -19.77
CA ASP A 190 22.93 23.81 -20.45
C ASP A 190 22.20 23.55 -21.79
N ASP A 191 22.51 22.42 -22.44
CA ASP A 191 21.94 21.98 -23.71
C ASP A 191 20.71 21.08 -23.57
N GLY A 192 20.31 20.73 -22.34
CA GLY A 192 19.12 19.94 -22.01
C GLY A 192 19.40 18.71 -21.16
N PHE A 193 18.40 17.84 -21.04
CA PHE A 193 18.47 16.58 -20.30
C PHE A 193 19.51 15.61 -20.90
N VAL A 194 20.29 14.96 -20.04
CA VAL A 194 21.26 13.88 -20.36
C VAL A 194 21.06 12.73 -19.39
N CYS A 195 21.15 11.51 -19.89
CA CYS A 195 21.17 10.29 -19.10
C CYS A 195 22.51 9.56 -19.29
N ARG A 196 23.23 9.28 -18.21
CA ARG A 196 24.50 8.53 -18.23
C ARG A 196 24.38 7.26 -17.42
N VAL A 197 24.87 6.17 -17.97
CA VAL A 197 24.94 4.89 -17.29
C VAL A 197 26.39 4.66 -16.85
N TRP A 198 26.56 4.47 -15.56
CA TRP A 198 27.85 4.26 -14.92
C TRP A 198 27.98 2.83 -14.43
N ARG A 199 29.13 2.21 -14.72
CA ARG A 199 29.49 0.88 -14.21
C ARG A 199 30.96 0.87 -13.82
N ARG A 200 31.31 -0.02 -12.90
CA ARG A 200 32.72 -0.24 -12.53
C ARG A 200 33.45 -0.93 -13.69
N SER A 201 34.57 -0.34 -14.10
CA SER A 201 35.35 -0.78 -15.27
C SER A 201 36.29 -1.96 -15.02
N GLY A 202 36.57 -2.30 -13.76
CA GLY A 202 37.52 -3.34 -13.40
C GLY A 202 36.91 -4.76 -13.37
N PRO A 203 37.76 -5.81 -13.35
CA PRO A 203 37.33 -7.20 -13.29
C PRO A 203 36.44 -7.46 -12.07
N LYS A 204 35.37 -8.25 -12.25
CA LYS A 204 34.41 -8.65 -11.20
C LYS A 204 33.75 -7.47 -10.45
N GLY A 205 33.59 -6.31 -11.09
CA GLY A 205 33.00 -5.13 -10.44
C GLY A 205 33.95 -4.38 -9.51
N GLY A 206 35.27 -4.55 -9.66
CA GLY A 206 36.28 -3.68 -9.04
C GLY A 206 36.57 -2.43 -9.88
N GLY A 207 37.40 -1.52 -9.37
CA GLY A 207 37.89 -0.35 -10.14
C GLY A 207 36.96 0.89 -10.12
N PRO A 208 37.37 1.96 -10.83
CA PRO A 208 36.64 3.23 -10.84
C PRO A 208 35.34 3.11 -11.63
N LEU A 209 34.34 3.89 -11.22
CA LEU A 209 33.10 4.08 -11.97
C LEU A 209 33.39 4.90 -13.23
N THR A 210 32.97 4.38 -14.38
CA THR A 210 33.13 5.03 -15.68
C THR A 210 31.78 5.03 -16.40
N VAL A 211 31.54 6.07 -17.20
CA VAL A 211 30.38 6.10 -18.11
C VAL A 211 30.58 5.02 -19.17
N ILE A 212 29.62 4.08 -19.24
CA ILE A 212 29.60 3.05 -20.27
C ILE A 212 28.66 3.41 -21.41
N GLU A 213 27.61 4.18 -21.12
CA GLU A 213 26.62 4.66 -22.10
C GLU A 213 26.20 6.08 -21.74
N GLU A 214 26.07 6.94 -22.75
CA GLU A 214 25.52 8.29 -22.62
C GLU A 214 24.40 8.44 -23.63
N PHE A 215 23.21 8.77 -23.13
CA PHE A 215 22.02 9.02 -23.91
C PHE A 215 21.65 10.50 -23.81
N LYS A 216 21.33 11.12 -24.93
CA LYS A 216 20.77 12.47 -25.01
C LYS A 216 19.41 12.40 -25.69
N PRO A 217 18.36 11.97 -24.97
CA PRO A 217 17.05 11.78 -25.58
C PRO A 217 16.54 13.06 -26.23
N GLU A 218 16.26 12.97 -27.52
CA GLU A 218 15.69 14.06 -28.32
C GLU A 218 14.29 13.63 -28.77
N GLY A 219 13.27 14.27 -28.20
CA GLY A 219 11.90 14.07 -28.65
C GLY A 219 11.62 14.84 -29.92
N VAL A 220 10.38 14.75 -30.41
CA VAL A 220 9.92 15.54 -31.57
C VAL A 220 10.02 17.06 -31.32
N THR A 221 9.94 17.48 -30.05
CA THR A 221 10.09 18.89 -29.65
C THR A 221 11.53 19.31 -29.35
N GLY A 222 12.51 18.43 -29.59
CA GLY A 222 13.90 18.60 -29.22
C GLY A 222 14.20 18.01 -27.83
N ARG A 223 15.30 18.45 -27.23
CA ARG A 223 15.73 18.01 -25.89
C ARG A 223 14.88 18.65 -24.80
N LEU A 224 14.54 17.83 -23.80
CA LEU A 224 13.83 18.32 -22.61
C LEU A 224 14.69 19.30 -21.81
N LYS A 225 14.06 20.33 -21.25
CA LYS A 225 14.69 21.36 -20.40
C LYS A 225 14.51 21.10 -18.90
N ASP A 226 13.95 19.95 -18.57
CA ASP A 226 13.77 19.42 -17.23
C ASP A 226 14.07 17.92 -17.25
N ILE A 227 14.42 17.36 -16.09
CA ILE A 227 14.62 15.92 -15.96
C ILE A 227 13.25 15.26 -15.94
N PRO A 228 12.96 14.26 -16.80
CA PRO A 228 11.68 13.55 -16.85
C PRO A 228 11.56 12.52 -15.71
N PHE A 229 11.82 12.98 -14.49
CA PHE A 229 11.76 12.21 -13.26
C PHE A 229 10.95 12.98 -12.22
N THR A 230 10.02 12.30 -11.56
CA THR A 230 9.29 12.84 -10.41
C THR A 230 9.41 11.94 -9.21
N PHE A 231 9.56 12.56 -8.03
CA PHE A 231 9.35 11.88 -6.77
C PHE A 231 7.84 11.69 -6.57
N VAL A 232 7.49 10.61 -5.87
CA VAL A 232 6.13 10.36 -5.39
C VAL A 232 6.22 10.20 -3.88
N GLY A 233 5.70 11.16 -3.13
CA GLY A 233 5.76 11.16 -1.67
C GLY A 233 4.40 10.89 -1.03
N ALA A 234 4.43 10.58 0.27
CA ALA A 234 3.21 10.37 1.06
C ALA A 234 2.51 11.70 1.41
N GLN A 235 3.26 12.79 1.56
CA GLN A 235 2.73 14.11 1.87
C GLN A 235 2.69 15.00 0.62
N ASN A 236 3.77 15.03 -0.15
CA ASN A 236 3.85 15.81 -1.39
C ASN A 236 4.86 15.18 -2.38
N ASN A 237 4.91 15.68 -3.62
CA ASN A 237 5.81 15.17 -4.67
C ASN A 237 7.12 15.97 -4.79
N ASP A 238 7.71 16.37 -3.66
CA ASP A 238 8.98 17.08 -3.62
C ASP A 238 10.19 16.13 -3.38
N PRO A 239 11.44 16.62 -3.48
CA PRO A 239 12.63 15.79 -3.28
C PRO A 239 12.92 15.39 -1.82
N SER A 240 12.16 15.87 -0.83
CA SER A 240 12.32 15.52 0.57
C SER A 240 11.81 14.10 0.86
N ILE A 241 12.29 13.49 1.94
CA ILE A 241 11.86 12.13 2.31
C ILE A 241 10.75 12.26 3.34
N ASP A 242 9.54 11.85 2.94
CA ASP A 242 8.41 11.74 3.87
C ASP A 242 8.54 10.50 4.76
N GLU A 243 7.91 10.56 5.92
CA GLU A 243 7.74 9.39 6.78
C GLU A 243 6.80 8.36 6.14
N SER A 244 7.08 7.08 6.39
CA SER A 244 6.23 6.00 5.91
C SER A 244 4.87 6.02 6.62
N PRO A 245 3.75 6.06 5.87
CA PRO A 245 2.41 6.00 6.46
C PRO A 245 2.15 4.78 7.35
N LEU A 246 2.85 3.68 7.10
CA LEU A 246 2.70 2.42 7.84
C LEU A 246 3.71 2.25 8.98
N TYR A 247 4.63 3.20 9.19
CA TYR A 247 5.73 3.07 10.14
C TYR A 247 5.24 2.78 11.56
N ASP A 248 4.31 3.58 12.07
CA ASP A 248 3.82 3.43 13.45
C ASP A 248 3.10 2.09 13.65
N ILE A 249 2.28 1.67 12.68
CA ILE A 249 1.60 0.37 12.71
C ILE A 249 2.65 -0.75 12.69
N ALA A 250 3.68 -0.64 11.85
CA ALA A 250 4.75 -1.63 11.77
C ALA A 250 5.49 -1.79 13.09
N MET A 251 5.78 -0.67 13.78
CA MET A 251 6.48 -0.71 15.06
C MET A 251 5.65 -1.33 16.18
N ILE A 252 4.35 -1.01 16.26
CA ILE A 252 3.45 -1.65 17.22
C ILE A 252 3.28 -3.13 16.90
N ASN A 253 3.21 -3.51 15.62
CA ASN A 253 3.08 -4.90 15.21
C ASN A 253 4.31 -5.74 15.59
N LEU A 254 5.53 -5.20 15.46
CA LEU A 254 6.74 -5.83 15.99
C LEU A 254 6.69 -6.00 17.52
N GLY A 255 6.15 -5.00 18.24
CA GLY A 255 5.90 -5.11 19.68
C GLY A 255 4.92 -6.23 20.01
N HIS A 256 3.83 -6.34 19.25
CA HIS A 256 2.85 -7.43 19.38
C HIS A 256 3.49 -8.80 19.11
N TYR A 257 4.38 -8.90 18.11
CA TYR A 257 5.09 -10.15 17.81
C TYR A 257 5.99 -10.62 18.96
N ARG A 258 6.74 -9.69 19.57
CA ARG A 258 7.56 -9.98 20.74
C ARG A 258 6.72 -10.50 21.90
N ASN A 259 5.57 -9.89 22.16
CA ASN A 259 4.65 -10.38 23.18
C ASN A 259 4.00 -11.71 22.82
N SER A 260 3.73 -12.00 21.54
CA SER A 260 3.28 -13.32 21.13
C SER A 260 4.33 -14.39 21.44
N ALA A 261 5.61 -14.11 21.20
CA ALA A 261 6.68 -15.05 21.53
C ALA A 261 6.75 -15.32 23.05
N ASP A 262 6.70 -14.28 23.89
CA ASP A 262 6.64 -14.41 25.35
C ASP A 262 5.38 -15.18 25.81
N TYR A 263 4.24 -14.90 25.19
CA TYR A 263 2.96 -15.54 25.49
C TYR A 263 3.00 -17.04 25.16
N GLU A 264 3.45 -17.41 23.95
CA GLU A 264 3.51 -18.80 23.52
C GLU A 264 4.55 -19.61 24.31
N ASP A 265 5.69 -19.01 24.69
CA ASP A 265 6.64 -19.65 25.58
C ASP A 265 6.04 -19.87 26.98
N SER A 266 5.34 -18.86 27.52
CA SER A 266 4.63 -18.99 28.79
C SER A 266 3.55 -20.08 28.73
N VAL A 267 2.74 -20.12 27.67
CA VAL A 267 1.70 -21.14 27.46
C VAL A 267 2.33 -22.52 27.36
N PHE A 268 3.45 -22.66 26.65
CA PHE A 268 4.16 -23.92 26.53
C PHE A 268 4.64 -24.42 27.89
N TRP A 269 5.34 -23.60 28.68
CA TRP A 269 5.87 -24.03 29.98
C TRP A 269 4.79 -24.21 31.04
N CYS A 270 3.88 -23.24 31.16
CA CYS A 270 2.83 -23.25 32.18
C CYS A 270 1.69 -24.21 31.88
N GLY A 271 1.44 -24.50 30.60
CA GLY A 271 0.40 -25.42 30.15
C GLY A 271 0.73 -26.89 30.43
N GLN A 272 2.01 -27.22 30.66
CA GLN A 272 2.42 -28.56 31.10
C GLN A 272 2.22 -28.69 32.61
N ALA A 273 0.98 -28.97 33.04
CA ALA A 273 0.65 -29.12 34.45
C ALA A 273 1.51 -30.21 35.11
N GLN A 274 2.30 -29.83 36.12
CA GLN A 274 3.19 -30.77 36.80
C GLN A 274 2.44 -31.45 37.95
N PRO A 275 2.28 -32.78 37.95
CA PRO A 275 1.73 -33.47 39.11
C PRO A 275 2.68 -33.36 40.30
N TRP A 276 2.13 -33.20 41.49
CA TRP A 276 2.87 -33.34 42.74
C TRP A 276 2.16 -34.32 43.66
N ILE A 277 2.94 -35.04 44.46
CA ILE A 277 2.46 -35.93 45.50
C ILE A 277 3.13 -35.50 46.81
N SER A 278 2.36 -35.41 47.89
CA SER A 278 2.89 -35.15 49.24
C SER A 278 2.55 -36.27 50.20
N GLY A 279 3.24 -36.31 51.34
CA GLY A 279 2.97 -37.28 52.41
C GLY A 279 3.45 -38.71 52.11
N LEU A 280 4.36 -38.89 51.14
CA LEU A 280 4.96 -40.19 50.86
C LEU A 280 5.96 -40.57 51.95
N ASP A 281 5.87 -41.80 52.45
CA ASP A 281 6.95 -42.45 53.19
C ASP A 281 7.95 -43.12 52.23
N GLU A 282 9.10 -43.56 52.75
CA GLU A 282 10.15 -44.19 51.94
C GLU A 282 9.67 -45.47 51.25
N SER A 283 8.80 -46.25 51.90
CA SER A 283 8.26 -47.50 51.34
C SER A 283 7.34 -47.25 50.14
N TRP A 284 6.53 -46.19 50.22
CA TRP A 284 5.62 -45.76 49.15
C TRP A 284 6.37 -45.14 47.97
N ARG A 285 7.40 -44.32 48.24
CA ARG A 285 8.29 -43.77 47.19
C ARG A 285 8.94 -44.91 46.39
N ASP A 286 9.57 -45.85 47.08
CA ASP A 286 10.32 -46.93 46.43
C ASP A 286 9.40 -47.91 45.68
N TRP A 287 8.19 -48.15 46.21
CA TRP A 287 7.16 -48.92 45.51
C TRP A 287 6.69 -48.21 44.23
N MET A 288 6.46 -46.90 44.27
CA MET A 288 6.05 -46.11 43.11
C MET A 288 7.14 -46.03 42.04
N GLU A 289 8.41 -45.85 42.44
CA GLU A 289 9.56 -45.83 41.51
C GLU A 289 9.70 -47.19 40.78
N LYS A 290 9.55 -48.30 41.51
CA LYS A 290 9.69 -49.65 40.96
C LYS A 290 8.53 -50.06 40.05
N ASN A 291 7.29 -49.69 40.39
CA ASN A 291 6.10 -50.11 39.64
C ASN A 291 5.68 -49.12 38.54
N GLY A 292 6.25 -47.91 38.55
CA GLY A 292 5.84 -46.82 37.68
C GLY A 292 4.55 -46.17 38.17
N ILE A 293 4.43 -44.87 37.90
CA ILE A 293 3.25 -44.08 38.28
C ILE A 293 2.38 -43.91 37.03
N TYR A 294 1.15 -44.42 37.07
CA TYR A 294 0.16 -44.18 36.04
C TYR A 294 -0.86 -43.14 36.53
N VAL A 295 -0.89 -42.00 35.86
CA VAL A 295 -1.85 -40.92 36.12
C VAL A 295 -2.93 -40.94 35.05
N GLY A 296 -4.19 -41.21 35.44
CA GLY A 296 -5.30 -41.21 34.49
C GLY A 296 -6.65 -41.41 35.17
N SER A 297 -7.73 -41.06 34.47
CA SER A 297 -9.10 -41.15 35.00
C SER A 297 -9.57 -42.56 35.35
N ARG A 298 -8.84 -43.59 34.89
CA ARG A 298 -9.19 -45.01 35.04
C ARG A 298 -8.44 -45.74 36.15
N ALA A 299 -7.54 -45.07 36.86
CA ALA A 299 -6.77 -45.65 37.94
C ALA A 299 -6.74 -44.70 39.15
N PRO A 300 -7.30 -45.09 40.30
CA PRO A 300 -7.18 -44.28 41.51
C PRO A 300 -5.72 -44.29 42.01
N MET A 301 -5.20 -43.11 42.32
CA MET A 301 -3.89 -42.98 42.97
C MET A 301 -4.04 -43.34 44.45
N MET A 302 -3.54 -44.51 44.85
CA MET A 302 -3.57 -44.94 46.25
C MET A 302 -2.42 -44.24 46.98
N LEU A 303 -2.75 -43.45 48.00
CA LEU A 303 -1.79 -42.71 48.82
C LEU A 303 -1.93 -43.10 50.29
N PRO A 304 -0.86 -42.97 51.10
CA PRO A 304 -0.93 -43.14 52.54
C PRO A 304 -1.88 -42.11 53.20
N VAL A 305 -2.29 -42.39 54.43
CA VAL A 305 -3.17 -41.50 55.20
C VAL A 305 -2.49 -40.14 55.40
N GLY A 306 -3.17 -39.06 54.98
CA GLY A 306 -2.63 -37.70 54.99
C GLY A 306 -1.84 -37.32 53.72
N GLY A 307 -1.66 -38.24 52.78
CA GLY A 307 -1.09 -37.97 51.47
C GLY A 307 -2.07 -37.25 50.54
N ALA A 308 -1.54 -36.40 49.68
CA ALA A 308 -2.31 -35.66 48.68
C ALA A 308 -1.64 -35.74 47.30
N PHE A 309 -2.47 -35.84 46.26
CA PHE A 309 -2.06 -35.73 44.87
C PHE A 309 -2.80 -34.56 44.24
N GLY A 310 -2.06 -33.72 43.51
CA GLY A 310 -2.62 -32.58 42.80
C GLY A 310 -1.74 -32.19 41.63
N TYR A 311 -2.17 -31.17 40.91
CA TYR A 311 -1.37 -30.54 39.88
C TYR A 311 -0.89 -29.18 40.38
N ALA A 312 0.40 -28.93 40.23
CA ALA A 312 0.98 -27.61 40.35
C ALA A 312 0.66 -26.91 39.03
N GLN A 313 -0.34 -26.02 39.09
CA GLN A 313 -0.68 -25.15 37.98
C GLN A 313 -0.36 -23.72 38.38
N PRO A 314 0.35 -22.96 37.54
CA PRO A 314 0.55 -21.55 37.78
C PRO A 314 -0.80 -20.83 37.73
N ALA A 315 -0.95 -19.79 38.57
CA ALA A 315 -2.11 -18.93 38.50
C ALA A 315 -2.18 -18.27 37.10
N PRO A 316 -3.39 -18.00 36.56
CA PRO A 316 -3.52 -17.32 35.28
C PRO A 316 -2.77 -15.99 35.28
N ASN A 317 -1.79 -15.83 34.39
CA ASN A 317 -1.08 -14.58 34.16
C ASN A 317 -1.62 -13.94 32.88
N THR A 318 -2.37 -12.84 33.02
CA THR A 318 -2.99 -12.15 31.88
C THR A 318 -2.16 -10.99 31.32
N LEU A 319 -1.04 -10.62 31.96
CA LEU A 319 -0.27 -9.42 31.62
C LEU A 319 0.11 -9.35 30.14
N VAL A 320 0.69 -10.44 29.61
CA VAL A 320 1.15 -10.48 28.21
C VAL A 320 -0.05 -10.47 27.24
N LYS A 321 -1.13 -11.16 27.60
CA LYS A 321 -2.37 -11.20 26.81
C LYS A 321 -3.05 -9.84 26.74
N GLU A 322 -3.13 -9.11 27.86
CA GLU A 322 -3.66 -7.74 27.92
C GLU A 322 -2.79 -6.78 27.11
N ALA A 323 -1.47 -6.85 27.28
CA ALA A 323 -0.53 -6.03 26.50
C ALA A 323 -0.60 -6.29 24.98
N MET A 324 -0.95 -7.51 24.56
CA MET A 324 -1.23 -7.83 23.15
C MET A 324 -2.58 -7.27 22.68
N ALA A 325 -3.62 -7.37 23.51
CA ALA A 325 -4.94 -6.83 23.21
C ALA A 325 -4.89 -5.30 23.02
N ASP A 326 -4.18 -4.59 23.90
CA ASP A 326 -3.98 -3.14 23.80
C ASP A 326 -3.23 -2.76 22.51
N LYS A 327 -2.16 -3.49 22.15
CA LYS A 327 -1.43 -3.24 20.89
C LYS A 327 -2.30 -3.51 19.67
N ASN A 328 -3.15 -4.54 19.71
CA ASN A 328 -4.10 -4.80 18.64
C ASN A 328 -5.09 -3.64 18.49
N GLN A 329 -5.58 -3.07 19.59
CA GLN A 329 -6.45 -1.90 19.58
C GLN A 329 -5.73 -0.66 19.01
N MET A 330 -4.48 -0.40 19.43
CA MET A 330 -3.66 0.68 18.87
C MET A 330 -3.46 0.53 17.36
N MET A 331 -3.21 -0.68 16.85
CA MET A 331 -3.08 -0.93 15.41
C MET A 331 -4.38 -0.65 14.64
N ILE A 332 -5.54 -1.00 15.21
CA ILE A 332 -6.85 -0.69 14.63
C ILE A 332 -7.06 0.82 14.55
N GLU A 333 -6.76 1.55 15.63
CA GLU A 333 -6.92 3.00 15.67
C GLU A 333 -6.00 3.72 14.69
N LEU A 334 -4.73 3.31 14.59
CA LEU A 334 -3.79 3.84 13.61
C LEU A 334 -4.24 3.54 12.18
N GLY A 335 -4.71 2.32 11.90
CA GLY A 335 -5.27 1.97 10.59
C GLY A 335 -6.51 2.78 10.22
N ALA A 336 -7.42 3.02 11.18
CA ALA A 336 -8.61 3.83 10.96
C ALA A 336 -8.27 5.29 10.61
N ARG A 337 -7.26 5.88 11.27
CA ARG A 337 -6.78 7.24 10.97
C ARG A 337 -6.26 7.39 9.53
N MET A 338 -5.84 6.32 8.88
CA MET A 338 -5.38 6.37 7.48
C MET A 338 -6.52 6.62 6.49
N VAL A 339 -7.75 6.25 6.86
CA VAL A 339 -8.94 6.34 6.01
C VAL A 339 -9.84 7.49 6.44
N VAL A 340 -9.96 7.73 7.74
CA VAL A 340 -10.83 8.77 8.30
C VAL A 340 -10.15 10.14 8.16
N ALA A 341 -10.83 11.06 7.48
CA ALA A 341 -10.45 12.46 7.46
C ALA A 341 -10.39 13.01 8.90
N SER A 342 -9.35 13.76 9.24
CA SER A 342 -9.25 14.37 10.56
C SER A 342 -10.39 15.39 10.74
N LEU A 343 -11.44 14.98 11.45
CA LEU A 343 -12.50 15.87 11.91
C LEU A 343 -11.91 16.69 13.07
N ALA A 344 -11.15 17.74 12.76
CA ALA A 344 -10.85 18.76 13.75
C ALA A 344 -12.20 19.24 14.31
N THR A 345 -12.39 19.08 15.63
CA THR A 345 -13.64 19.34 16.33
C THR A 345 -14.03 20.81 16.17
N LYS A 346 -14.80 21.13 15.13
CA LYS A 346 -15.29 22.48 14.85
C LYS A 346 -16.79 22.46 14.63
N THR A 347 -17.44 23.49 15.16
CA THR A 347 -18.89 23.70 15.16
C THR A 347 -19.48 23.61 13.75
N ALA A 348 -20.66 22.97 13.65
CA ALA A 348 -21.32 22.51 12.43
C ALA A 348 -21.51 23.54 11.30
N THR A 349 -21.35 24.84 11.57
CA THR A 349 -21.52 25.91 10.59
C THR A 349 -20.28 26.16 9.73
N GLU A 350 -19.07 25.82 10.19
CA GLU A 350 -17.82 25.91 9.39
C GLU A 350 -17.56 24.65 8.56
N SER A 351 -18.14 23.51 8.93
CA SER A 351 -17.86 22.20 8.32
C SER A 351 -18.28 22.05 6.86
N ARG A 352 -19.21 22.88 6.35
CA ARG A 352 -19.70 22.74 4.96
C ARG A 352 -18.80 23.40 3.92
N GLY A 353 -17.97 24.38 4.30
CA GLY A 353 -17.00 25.01 3.40
C GLY A 353 -15.67 24.26 3.33
N ASP A 354 -15.26 23.61 4.43
CA ASP A 354 -13.93 23.01 4.60
C ASP A 354 -13.92 21.47 4.62
N GLN A 355 -15.05 20.80 4.34
CA GLN A 355 -15.07 19.34 4.18
C GLN A 355 -14.12 18.85 3.06
N SER A 356 -13.75 19.73 2.13
CA SER A 356 -12.75 19.48 1.09
C SER A 356 -11.29 19.57 1.58
N ALA A 357 -11.02 20.11 2.77
CA ALA A 357 -9.66 20.33 3.28
C ALA A 357 -9.18 19.23 4.26
N SER A 358 -10.09 18.41 4.82
CA SER A 358 -9.72 17.26 5.63
C SER A 358 -9.54 16.02 4.73
N THR A 359 -8.36 15.83 4.17
CA THR A 359 -7.99 14.61 3.44
C THR A 359 -7.41 13.58 4.40
N SER A 360 -7.79 12.31 4.23
CA SER A 360 -7.14 11.20 4.95
C SER A 360 -5.72 10.99 4.43
N VAL A 361 -4.88 10.27 5.19
CA VAL A 361 -3.50 9.97 4.76
C VAL A 361 -3.50 9.23 3.42
N LEU A 362 -4.44 8.29 3.24
CA LEU A 362 -4.62 7.58 1.97
C LEU A 362 -5.00 8.54 0.84
N ALA A 363 -5.88 9.52 1.08
CA ALA A 363 -6.32 10.48 0.06
C ALA A 363 -5.14 11.31 -0.44
N GLY A 364 -4.30 11.78 0.49
CA GLY A 364 -3.07 12.49 0.15
C GLY A 364 -2.13 11.64 -0.71
N CYS A 365 -1.86 10.39 -0.31
CA CYS A 365 -1.01 9.48 -1.07
C CYS A 365 -1.57 9.23 -2.49
N VAL A 366 -2.88 9.01 -2.60
CA VAL A 366 -3.56 8.75 -3.89
C VAL A 366 -3.54 9.98 -4.80
N ALA A 367 -3.74 11.18 -4.24
CA ALA A 367 -3.63 12.44 -4.97
C ALA A 367 -2.20 12.64 -5.51
N ASN A 368 -1.18 12.39 -4.68
CA ASN A 368 0.22 12.48 -5.06
C ASN A 368 0.57 11.49 -6.18
N VAL A 369 0.09 10.25 -6.10
CA VAL A 369 0.25 9.25 -7.18
C VAL A 369 -0.41 9.75 -8.47
N SER A 370 -1.66 10.24 -8.39
CA SER A 370 -2.41 10.75 -9.55
C SER A 370 -1.67 11.92 -10.24
N GLU A 371 -1.14 12.87 -9.45
CA GLU A 371 -0.35 13.99 -9.97
C GLU A 371 0.97 13.54 -10.60
N ALA A 372 1.68 12.61 -9.96
CA ALA A 372 2.94 12.09 -10.47
C ALA A 372 2.78 11.36 -11.81
N TYR A 373 1.74 10.52 -11.95
CA TYR A 373 1.42 9.87 -13.21
C TYR A 373 0.95 10.85 -14.28
N THR A 374 0.16 11.85 -13.90
CA THR A 374 -0.23 12.93 -14.83
C THR A 374 1.00 13.66 -15.36
N ARG A 375 1.97 13.97 -14.51
CA ARG A 375 3.26 14.57 -14.91
C ARG A 375 4.09 13.64 -15.79
N ALA A 376 4.13 12.35 -15.49
CA ALA A 376 4.80 11.35 -16.33
C ALA A 376 4.20 11.29 -17.74
N ILE A 377 2.87 11.26 -17.85
CA ILE A 377 2.17 11.28 -19.14
C ILE A 377 2.44 12.60 -19.89
N MET A 378 2.57 13.73 -19.20
CA MET A 378 2.95 15.00 -19.84
C MET A 378 4.35 14.91 -20.49
N TRP A 379 5.33 14.28 -19.85
CA TRP A 379 6.63 14.04 -20.47
C TRP A 379 6.54 13.09 -21.67
N CYS A 380 5.70 12.06 -21.61
CA CYS A 380 5.39 11.22 -22.78
C CYS A 380 4.85 12.06 -23.95
N CYS A 381 3.91 12.97 -23.70
CA CYS A 381 3.40 13.90 -24.71
C CYS A 381 4.50 14.79 -25.30
N MET A 382 5.40 15.31 -24.47
CA MET A 382 6.50 16.18 -24.90
C MET A 382 7.48 15.45 -25.82
N TYR A 383 7.84 14.21 -25.47
CA TYR A 383 8.70 13.37 -26.31
C TYR A 383 8.04 13.05 -27.65
N MET A 384 6.74 12.74 -27.65
CA MET A 384 5.99 12.39 -28.86
C MET A 384 5.49 13.58 -29.68
N GLY A 385 5.79 14.82 -29.28
CA GLY A 385 5.37 16.03 -30.00
C GLY A 385 3.86 16.29 -29.98
N ILE A 386 3.16 15.83 -28.94
CA ILE A 386 1.72 16.02 -28.79
C ILE A 386 1.45 17.36 -28.12
N ALA A 387 0.79 18.27 -28.85
CA ALA A 387 0.48 19.62 -28.37
C ALA A 387 -0.70 19.67 -27.39
N ASP A 388 -1.58 18.67 -27.40
CA ASP A 388 -2.73 18.61 -26.50
C ASP A 388 -2.28 18.20 -25.10
N LYS A 389 -2.50 19.10 -24.13
CA LYS A 389 -2.11 18.94 -22.73
C LYS A 389 -3.28 18.50 -21.84
N LYS A 390 -4.43 18.17 -22.41
CA LYS A 390 -5.55 17.59 -21.65
C LYS A 390 -5.28 16.13 -21.31
N VAL A 391 -4.21 15.90 -20.54
CA VAL A 391 -3.87 14.59 -20.00
C VAL A 391 -4.09 14.58 -18.50
N ALA A 392 -4.67 13.48 -18.01
CA ALA A 392 -4.90 13.29 -16.59
C ALA A 392 -4.95 11.79 -16.29
N TYR A 393 -4.34 11.41 -15.18
CA TYR A 393 -4.56 10.13 -14.54
C TYR A 393 -5.09 10.37 -13.13
N GLN A 394 -6.29 9.87 -12.84
CA GLN A 394 -6.99 10.14 -11.59
C GLN A 394 -7.42 8.84 -10.94
N VAL A 395 -6.81 8.52 -9.81
CA VAL A 395 -7.25 7.43 -8.93
C VAL A 395 -8.31 7.97 -7.98
N ASN A 396 -9.33 7.16 -7.68
CA ASN A 396 -10.43 7.59 -6.83
C ASN A 396 -9.96 7.94 -5.42
N GLN A 397 -10.41 9.08 -4.89
CA GLN A 397 -10.08 9.57 -3.54
C GLN A 397 -11.27 9.46 -2.56
N GLU A 398 -12.44 9.05 -3.06
CA GLU A 398 -13.63 8.83 -2.24
C GLU A 398 -13.62 7.39 -1.71
N PHE A 399 -13.01 7.15 -0.55
CA PHE A 399 -12.85 5.79 0.03
C PHE A 399 -14.00 5.35 0.95
N VAL A 400 -14.75 6.31 1.47
CA VAL A 400 -15.95 6.03 2.25
C VAL A 400 -17.12 6.19 1.29
N GLU A 401 -17.79 5.09 0.99
CA GLU A 401 -19.12 5.19 0.38
C GLU A 401 -19.96 6.06 1.31
N LEU A 402 -20.39 7.22 0.80
CA LEU A 402 -21.55 7.88 1.35
C LEU A 402 -22.68 6.87 1.21
N THR A 403 -22.89 6.07 2.26
CA THR A 403 -24.05 5.20 2.35
C THR A 403 -25.24 6.14 2.26
N ALA A 404 -25.95 6.04 1.14
CA ALA A 404 -27.10 6.89 0.90
C ALA A 404 -28.13 6.55 1.99
N ASP A 405 -28.26 7.42 2.99
CA ASP A 405 -29.33 7.32 3.98
C ASP A 405 -30.65 7.38 3.19
N PRO A 406 -31.55 6.38 3.31
CA PRO A 406 -32.86 6.40 2.63
C PRO A 406 -33.64 7.71 2.84
N GLN A 407 -33.42 8.39 3.97
CA GLN A 407 -34.01 9.70 4.26
C GLN A 407 -33.40 10.81 3.39
N MET A 408 -32.10 10.77 3.13
CA MET A 408 -31.40 11.70 2.24
C MET A 408 -31.83 11.51 0.77
N ILE A 409 -32.02 10.26 0.32
CA ILE A 409 -32.53 9.97 -1.04
C ILE A 409 -33.92 10.56 -1.22
N THR A 410 -34.81 10.39 -0.24
CA THR A 410 -36.18 10.91 -0.29
C THR A 410 -36.18 12.45 -0.31
N ALA A 411 -35.28 13.09 0.44
CA ALA A 411 -35.11 14.54 0.42
C ALA A 411 -34.58 15.05 -0.94
N LEU A 412 -33.60 14.37 -1.55
CA LEU A 412 -33.05 14.73 -2.87
C LEU A 412 -34.08 14.58 -3.99
N VAL A 413 -34.87 13.49 -3.98
CA VAL A 413 -35.97 13.29 -4.93
C VAL A 413 -37.07 14.35 -4.72
N GLY A 414 -37.39 14.69 -3.47
CA GLY A 414 -38.34 15.76 -3.15
C GLY A 414 -37.90 17.14 -3.63
N LEU A 415 -36.61 17.47 -3.47
CA LEU A 415 -36.04 18.74 -3.96
C LEU A 415 -36.03 18.83 -5.49
N TRP A 416 -35.80 17.71 -6.19
CA TRP A 416 -35.92 17.64 -7.65
C TRP A 416 -37.37 17.81 -8.12
N GLN A 417 -38.33 17.14 -7.46
CA GLN A 417 -39.77 17.28 -7.77
C GLN A 417 -40.31 18.70 -7.53
N GLN A 418 -39.71 19.43 -6.59
CA GLN A 418 -40.04 20.83 -6.29
C GLN A 418 -39.32 21.85 -7.19
N GLY A 419 -38.51 21.39 -8.14
CA GLY A 419 -37.77 22.25 -9.07
C GLY A 419 -36.53 22.92 -8.49
N GLY A 420 -36.03 22.45 -7.34
CA GLY A 420 -34.81 22.94 -6.69
C GLY A 420 -33.51 22.34 -7.22
N PHE A 421 -33.59 21.36 -8.14
CA PHE A 421 -32.43 20.67 -8.72
C PHE A 421 -32.59 20.47 -10.24
N ALA A 422 -31.49 20.66 -10.98
CA ALA A 422 -31.43 20.21 -12.37
C ALA A 422 -31.24 18.68 -12.41
N LYS A 423 -31.84 18.03 -13.42
CA LYS A 423 -31.78 16.58 -13.64
C LYS A 423 -30.33 16.06 -13.71
N ALA A 424 -29.44 16.84 -14.34
CA ALA A 424 -28.02 16.53 -14.46
C ALA A 424 -27.30 16.52 -13.11
N ASP A 425 -27.60 17.48 -12.23
CA ASP A 425 -26.97 17.58 -10.90
C ASP A 425 -27.44 16.45 -9.98
N LEU A 426 -28.73 16.08 -10.05
CA LEU A 426 -29.26 14.92 -9.33
C LEU A 426 -28.56 13.63 -9.77
N ARG A 427 -28.39 13.42 -11.08
CA ARG A 427 -27.70 12.23 -11.63
C ARG A 427 -26.22 12.21 -11.25
N ALA A 428 -25.53 13.34 -11.31
CA ALA A 428 -24.15 13.44 -10.85
C ALA A 428 -24.04 13.11 -9.35
N TYR A 429 -24.98 13.55 -8.54
CA TYR A 429 -25.02 13.25 -7.10
C TYR A 429 -25.37 11.78 -6.82
N LEU A 430 -26.32 11.18 -7.57
CA LEU A 430 -26.67 9.77 -7.46
C LEU A 430 -25.53 8.84 -7.93
N ARG A 431 -24.72 9.25 -8.93
CA ARG A 431 -23.46 8.57 -9.29
C ARG A 431 -22.43 8.64 -8.17
N LYS A 432 -22.29 9.81 -7.52
CA LYS A 432 -21.42 9.96 -6.34
C LYS A 432 -21.85 9.07 -5.19
N LEU A 433 -23.17 8.87 -5.01
CA LEU A 433 -23.75 7.96 -4.01
C LEU A 433 -23.69 6.47 -4.43
N GLY A 434 -23.11 6.13 -5.59
CA GLY A 434 -23.00 4.74 -6.06
C GLY A 434 -24.32 4.10 -6.54
N LEU A 435 -25.40 4.88 -6.63
CA LEU A 435 -26.72 4.40 -7.06
C LEU A 435 -26.87 4.33 -8.59
N ILE A 436 -26.01 5.05 -9.32
CA ILE A 436 -25.90 5.00 -10.78
C ILE A 436 -24.46 4.66 -11.12
N ALA A 437 -24.27 3.69 -12.02
CA ALA A 437 -22.94 3.27 -12.42
C ALA A 437 -22.20 4.42 -13.15
N PRO A 438 -20.93 4.70 -12.81
CA PRO A 438 -20.16 5.83 -13.36
C PRO A 438 -20.08 5.87 -14.89
N GLU A 439 -20.03 4.69 -15.52
CA GLU A 439 -19.91 4.48 -16.96
C GLU A 439 -21.21 4.78 -17.73
N ARG A 440 -22.36 4.89 -17.05
CA ARG A 440 -23.64 5.18 -17.70
C ARG A 440 -23.76 6.67 -18.00
N THR A 441 -23.83 7.02 -19.28
CA THR A 441 -24.02 8.40 -19.73
C THR A 441 -25.45 8.88 -19.51
N ASP A 442 -25.65 10.20 -19.34
CA ASP A 442 -27.00 10.77 -19.20
C ASP A 442 -27.88 10.45 -20.42
N LEU A 443 -27.29 10.40 -21.63
CA LEU A 443 -27.98 10.06 -22.88
C LEU A 443 -28.48 8.61 -22.92
N GLN A 444 -27.69 7.66 -22.41
CA GLN A 444 -28.13 6.26 -22.30
C GLN A 444 -29.30 6.11 -21.32
N ILE A 445 -29.23 6.82 -20.17
CA ILE A 445 -30.30 6.79 -19.17
C ILE A 445 -31.58 7.45 -19.70
N ASP A 446 -31.45 8.55 -20.45
CA ASP A 446 -32.60 9.20 -21.10
C ASP A 446 -33.22 8.32 -22.19
N GLY A 447 -32.41 7.68 -23.03
CA GLY A 447 -32.90 6.76 -24.06
C GLY A 447 -33.66 5.56 -23.49
N GLU A 448 -33.16 4.94 -22.42
CA GLU A 448 -33.86 3.82 -21.76
C GLU A 448 -35.18 4.26 -21.09
N LEU A 449 -35.26 5.49 -20.58
CA LEU A 449 -36.49 6.03 -19.98
C LEU A 449 -37.53 6.37 -21.06
N GLU A 450 -37.09 6.82 -22.24
CA GLU A 450 -37.96 7.05 -23.40
C GLU A 450 -38.50 5.72 -23.95
N GLU A 451 -37.66 4.68 -24.05
CA GLU A 451 -38.09 3.33 -24.45
C GLU A 451 -39.07 2.68 -23.44
N GLN A 452 -38.95 2.98 -22.15
CA GLN A 452 -39.91 2.54 -21.13
C GLN A 452 -41.24 3.33 -21.16
N GLY A 453 -41.23 4.57 -21.66
CA GLY A 453 -42.42 5.42 -21.77
C GLY A 453 -43.39 4.99 -22.89
N ASP A 454 -42.89 4.33 -23.93
CA ASP A 454 -43.65 3.92 -25.12
C ASP A 454 -44.34 2.54 -24.98
N GLY A 455 -44.21 1.89 -23.82
CA GLY A 455 -44.69 0.52 -23.57
C GLY A 455 -45.98 0.38 -22.75
N LEU A 456 -46.67 1.48 -22.43
CA LEU A 456 -47.92 1.49 -21.65
C LEU A 456 -49.04 2.21 -22.41
N ASP A 457 -49.33 1.77 -23.62
CA ASP A 457 -50.61 2.04 -24.29
C ASP A 457 -51.63 1.02 -23.75
N LEU A 458 -52.38 1.41 -22.72
CA LEU A 458 -53.54 0.65 -22.25
C LEU A 458 -54.75 1.09 -23.07
N ASP A 459 -55.16 0.20 -23.96
CA ASP A 459 -56.33 0.26 -24.82
C ASP A 459 -57.58 0.88 -24.18
N ASP A 460 -58.11 1.86 -24.90
CA ASP A 460 -59.50 2.25 -25.14
C ASP A 460 -60.62 1.95 -24.11
N GLU A 461 -61.19 3.08 -23.67
CA GLU A 461 -62.62 3.41 -23.57
C GLU A 461 -63.58 2.47 -22.81
N ASP A 462 -63.89 2.86 -21.57
CA ASP A 462 -65.24 2.68 -21.01
C ASP A 462 -65.78 4.04 -20.52
N LYS A 463 -66.44 4.77 -21.44
CA LYS A 463 -67.28 5.93 -21.11
C LYS A 463 -68.67 5.44 -20.69
N PRO A 464 -69.22 5.80 -19.52
CA PRO A 464 -70.61 5.50 -19.20
C PRO A 464 -71.53 6.49 -19.93
N ASN A 465 -72.17 6.06 -21.01
CA ASN A 465 -73.16 6.84 -21.74
C ASN A 465 -74.54 6.74 -21.07
N GLY A 466 -74.99 7.81 -20.43
CA GLY A 466 -76.33 7.94 -19.88
C GLY A 466 -77.32 8.47 -20.91
N GLY A 467 -78.51 7.85 -21.00
CA GLY A 467 -79.73 8.60 -21.33
C GLY A 467 -80.67 8.06 -22.41
N LYS A 468 -81.55 7.15 -21.99
CA LYS A 468 -83.02 7.15 -22.20
C LYS A 468 -83.63 6.85 -23.61
N PRO A 469 -84.91 6.42 -23.64
CA PRO A 469 -85.36 5.28 -24.43
C PRO A 469 -86.32 5.67 -25.57
N SER A 470 -86.54 4.73 -26.48
CA SER A 470 -87.76 4.65 -27.27
C SER A 470 -88.09 3.19 -27.55
N ASN A 471 -89.19 2.72 -26.96
CA ASN A 471 -89.99 1.62 -27.50
C ASN A 471 -91.07 2.25 -28.43
N PRO A 472 -91.70 1.51 -29.36
CA PRO A 472 -92.39 0.23 -29.11
C PRO A 472 -91.71 -1.01 -29.68
#